data_AF-A0A2H0D4P0-F1
#
_entry.id   AF-A0A2H0D4P0-F1
#
_cell.length_a   1.000
_cell.length_b   1.000
_cell.length_c   1.000
_cell.angle_alpha   90.00
_cell.angle_beta   90.00
_cell.angle_gamma   90.00
#
_symmetry.space_group_name_H-M   'P 1'
#
loop_
_entity.id
_entity.type
_entity.pdbx_description
1 polymer ?
#
loop_
_entity_poly.entity_id
_entity_poly.type
_entity_poly.pdbx_seq_one_letter_code
_entity_poly.pdbx_strand_id
1 'polypeptide(L)'
;LQEGSKHKINAKGFDADGNSTTSKEAEVTVYRFTPSNLNAHLLTDSTIELTWQDNSKFETGFEIEQAVNDTLFKKITLLDSNKTSYILKGNFSL
;
A
#
# COMPACT_ATOMS: atom_id res chain seq x y z
N LEU A 1 -9.95 -7.50 -8.82
CA LEU A 1 -8.74 -8.09 -9.43
C LEU A 1 -7.89 -8.69 -8.32
N GLN A 2 -7.33 -9.87 -8.55
CA GLN A 2 -6.43 -10.52 -7.59
C GLN A 2 -5.06 -9.82 -7.60
N GLU A 3 -4.42 -9.71 -6.44
CA GLU A 3 -3.03 -9.23 -6.38
C GLU A 3 -2.10 -10.20 -7.11
N GLY A 4 -1.11 -9.66 -7.83
CA GLY A 4 -0.20 -10.42 -8.67
C GLY A 4 -0.82 -10.87 -9.99
N SER A 5 -2.03 -10.39 -10.32
CA SER A 5 -2.64 -10.67 -11.63
C SER A 5 -1.85 -9.99 -12.76
N LYS A 6 -1.58 -10.77 -13.81
CA LYS A 6 -0.93 -10.32 -15.04
C LYS A 6 -1.98 -9.94 -16.07
N HIS A 7 -1.79 -8.80 -16.71
CA HIS A 7 -2.68 -8.28 -17.75
C HIS A 7 -1.89 -8.02 -19.02
N LYS A 8 -2.41 -8.51 -20.14
CA LYS A 8 -1.88 -8.22 -21.47
C LYS A 8 -2.71 -7.13 -22.11
N ILE A 9 -2.04 -6.10 -22.62
CA ILE A 9 -2.68 -4.91 -23.17
C ILE A 9 -2.09 -4.68 -24.57
N ASN A 10 -2.94 -4.44 -25.55
CA ASN A 10 -2.56 -3.94 -26.86
C ASN A 10 -3.53 -2.83 -27.26
N ALA A 11 -3.09 -1.96 -28.18
CA ALA A 11 -3.90 -0.92 -28.76
C ALA A 11 -4.24 -1.32 -30.21
N LYS A 12 -5.50 -1.09 -30.61
CA LYS A 12 -5.98 -1.35 -31.97
C LYS A 12 -6.42 -0.05 -32.61
N GLY A 13 -5.83 0.28 -33.77
CA GLY A 13 -6.29 1.36 -34.64
C GLY A 13 -7.21 0.81 -35.72
N PHE A 14 -8.22 1.58 -36.13
CA PHE A 14 -9.13 1.24 -37.22
C PHE A 14 -9.58 2.50 -37.98
N ASP A 15 -9.94 2.35 -39.25
CA ASP A 15 -10.49 3.42 -40.09
C ASP A 15 -11.94 3.14 -40.51
N ALA A 16 -12.54 4.08 -41.26
CA ALA A 16 -13.92 3.98 -41.72
C ALA A 16 -14.13 2.91 -42.80
N ASP A 17 -13.06 2.51 -43.49
CA ASP A 17 -13.08 1.50 -44.56
C ASP A 17 -12.93 0.06 -43.98
N GLY A 18 -12.75 -0.06 -42.67
CA GLY A 18 -12.66 -1.34 -41.96
C GLY A 18 -11.25 -1.90 -41.85
N ASN A 19 -10.21 -1.16 -42.25
CA ASN A 19 -8.84 -1.58 -42.03
C ASN A 19 -8.50 -1.48 -40.54
N SER A 20 -7.65 -2.40 -40.04
CA SER A 20 -7.15 -2.29 -38.68
C SER A 20 -5.76 -2.85 -38.51
N THR A 21 -5.04 -2.30 -37.55
CA THR A 21 -3.74 -2.81 -37.09
C THR A 21 -3.73 -2.85 -35.57
N THR A 22 -2.97 -3.79 -35.02
CA THR A 22 -2.84 -3.99 -33.57
C THR A 22 -1.38 -3.82 -33.17
N SER A 23 -1.14 -3.14 -32.05
CA SER A 23 0.19 -3.01 -31.47
C SER A 23 0.73 -4.36 -30.98
N LYS A 24 2.01 -4.38 -30.61
CA LYS A 24 2.55 -5.46 -29.78
C LYS A 24 1.84 -5.50 -28.42
N GLU A 25 1.84 -6.67 -27.79
CA GLU A 25 1.35 -6.84 -26.41
C GLU A 25 2.34 -6.22 -25.42
N ALA A 26 1.81 -5.48 -24.46
CA ALA A 26 2.49 -5.12 -23.21
C ALA A 26 1.93 -6.00 -22.07
N GLU A 27 2.77 -6.37 -21.11
CA GLU A 27 2.37 -7.10 -19.90
C GLU A 27 2.54 -6.19 -18.68
N VAL A 28 1.53 -6.15 -17.81
CA VAL A 28 1.58 -5.45 -16.53
C VAL A 28 1.10 -6.36 -15.40
N THR A 29 1.75 -6.28 -14.23
CA THR A 29 1.32 -6.97 -13.01
C THR A 29 0.69 -5.97 -12.05
N VAL A 30 -0.49 -6.28 -11.52
CA VAL A 30 -1.21 -5.43 -10.57
C VAL A 30 -0.90 -5.86 -9.14
N TYR A 31 -0.42 -4.93 -8.30
CA TYR A 31 -0.11 -5.15 -6.89
C TYR A 31 -1.03 -4.36 -5.95
N ARG A 32 -1.20 -4.81 -4.69
CA ARG A 32 -2.04 -4.16 -3.69
C ARG A 32 -1.33 -4.08 -2.34
N PHE A 33 -0.37 -3.16 -2.25
CA PHE A 33 0.43 -2.97 -1.04
C PHE A 33 -0.27 -2.24 0.11
N THR A 34 -1.51 -1.78 -0.08
CA THR A 34 -2.21 -0.97 0.92
C THR A 34 -2.72 -1.85 2.06
N PRO A 35 -2.21 -1.71 3.31
CA PRO A 35 -2.83 -2.34 4.46
C PRO A 35 -4.21 -1.76 4.73
N SER A 36 -5.09 -2.52 5.38
CA SER A 36 -6.42 -2.06 5.78
C SER A 36 -6.63 -2.20 7.28
N ASN A 37 -7.74 -1.67 7.79
CA ASN A 37 -8.13 -1.81 9.20
C ASN A 37 -7.04 -1.38 10.19
N LEU A 38 -6.31 -0.30 9.87
CA LEU A 38 -5.35 0.29 10.79
C LEU A 38 -6.09 0.76 12.06
N ASN A 39 -5.70 0.23 13.20
CA ASN A 39 -6.18 0.60 14.51
C ASN A 39 -5.01 1.02 15.40
N ALA A 40 -5.24 2.02 16.24
CA ALA A 40 -4.30 2.50 17.23
C ALA A 40 -4.94 2.43 18.62
N HIS A 41 -4.25 1.80 19.57
CA HIS A 41 -4.70 1.63 20.94
C HIS A 41 -3.63 2.16 21.90
N LEU A 42 -3.99 3.16 22.71
CA LEU A 42 -3.09 3.72 23.72
C LEU A 42 -2.98 2.72 24.89
N LEU A 43 -1.79 2.17 25.10
CA LEU A 43 -1.51 1.24 26.20
C LEU A 43 -1.08 1.98 27.46
N THR A 44 -0.27 3.03 27.29
CA THR A 44 0.20 3.92 28.35
C THR A 44 0.36 5.32 27.77
N ASP A 45 0.59 6.33 28.62
CA ASP A 45 0.91 7.70 28.21
C ASP A 45 2.14 7.81 27.28
N SER A 46 2.89 6.73 27.09
CA SER A 46 4.08 6.70 26.24
C SER A 46 4.12 5.55 25.22
N THR A 47 3.04 4.78 25.11
CA THR A 47 3.02 3.58 24.25
C THR A 47 1.68 3.44 23.54
N ILE A 48 1.72 3.33 22.22
CA ILE A 48 0.58 3.03 21.36
C ILE A 48 0.85 1.69 20.66
N GLU A 49 -0.12 0.80 20.70
CA GLU A 49 -0.16 -0.38 19.86
C GLU A 49 -0.86 -0.05 18.54
N LEU A 50 -0.18 -0.30 17.43
CA LEU A 50 -0.74 -0.26 16.09
C LEU A 50 -1.00 -1.68 15.62
N THR A 51 -2.17 -1.92 15.04
CA THR A 51 -2.52 -3.16 14.35
C THR A 51 -3.13 -2.87 13.00
N TRP A 52 -2.89 -3.71 12.01
CA TRP A 52 -3.50 -3.59 10.68
C TRP A 52 -3.63 -4.96 10.02
N GLN A 53 -4.45 -5.02 8.98
CA GLN A 53 -4.56 -6.15 8.09
C GLN A 53 -3.58 -5.99 6.92
N ASP A 54 -2.71 -6.98 6.76
CA ASP A 54 -1.92 -7.13 5.55
C ASP A 54 -2.79 -7.68 4.40
N ASN A 55 -2.74 -6.99 3.26
CA ASN A 55 -3.50 -7.32 2.06
C ASN A 55 -2.61 -7.78 0.90
N SER A 56 -1.31 -7.86 1.14
CA SER A 56 -0.32 -8.11 0.12
C SER A 56 0.45 -9.39 0.40
N LYS A 57 0.96 -10.01 -0.66
CA LYS A 57 1.98 -11.09 -0.61
C LYS A 57 3.31 -10.68 -1.23
N PHE A 58 3.37 -9.46 -1.77
CA PHE A 58 4.48 -8.96 -2.57
C PHE A 58 5.07 -7.65 -2.04
N GLU A 59 4.54 -7.14 -0.93
CA GLU A 59 5.07 -6.00 -0.22
C GLU A 59 6.40 -6.39 0.40
N THR A 60 7.35 -5.47 0.36
CA THR A 60 8.68 -5.69 0.95
C THR A 60 8.78 -5.11 2.36
N GLY A 61 7.77 -4.33 2.77
CA GLY A 61 7.72 -3.72 4.09
C GLY A 61 6.57 -2.73 4.25
N PHE A 62 6.51 -2.17 5.45
CA PHE A 62 5.58 -1.10 5.83
C PHE A 62 6.37 0.11 6.32
N GLU A 63 5.90 1.31 5.97
CA GLU A 63 6.39 2.56 6.56
C GLU A 63 5.36 3.06 7.57
N ILE A 64 5.82 3.29 8.81
CA ILE A 64 5.00 3.90 9.85
C ILE A 64 5.33 5.38 9.89
N GLU A 65 4.33 6.22 9.67
CA GLU A 65 4.43 7.66 9.74
C GLU A 65 3.49 8.22 10.81
N GLN A 66 3.86 9.34 11.40
CA GLN A 66 3.05 10.04 12.39
C GLN A 66 3.04 11.54 12.10
N ALA A 67 1.87 12.15 12.18
CA ALA A 67 1.70 13.60 12.28
C ALA A 67 1.28 13.96 13.72
N VAL A 68 1.80 15.08 14.23
CA VAL A 68 1.38 15.64 15.53
C VAL A 68 0.66 16.96 15.26
N ASN A 69 -0.53 17.11 15.84
CA ASN A 69 -1.38 18.31 15.69
C ASN A 69 -1.64 18.70 14.22
N ASP A 70 -1.95 17.71 13.38
CA ASP A 70 -2.32 17.89 11.97
C ASP A 70 -1.32 18.67 11.11
N THR A 71 -0.04 18.69 11.50
CA THR A 71 0.99 19.43 10.78
C THR A 71 1.47 18.69 9.54
N LEU A 72 2.36 17.71 9.70
CA LEU A 72 2.93 16.91 8.62
C LEU A 72 3.27 15.51 9.14
N PHE A 73 2.98 14.50 8.33
CA PHE A 73 3.46 13.15 8.58
C PHE A 73 4.97 13.10 8.47
N LYS A 74 5.58 12.43 9.45
CA LYS A 74 7.00 12.11 9.45
C LYS A 74 7.14 10.61 9.63
N LYS A 75 7.99 10.03 8.81
CA LYS A 75 8.48 8.67 8.99
C LYS A 75 9.04 8.45 10.39
N ILE A 76 8.51 7.44 11.06
CA ILE A 76 8.99 6.92 12.34
C ILE A 76 9.91 5.73 12.11
N THR A 77 9.47 4.75 11.30
CA THR A 77 10.25 3.53 11.05
C THR A 77 9.84 2.85 9.75
N LEU A 78 10.73 1.96 9.28
CA LEU A 78 10.39 0.89 8.33
C LEU A 78 10.22 -0.42 9.09
N LEU A 79 9.34 -1.26 8.59
CA LEU A 79 9.11 -2.62 9.04
C LEU A 79 9.29 -3.57 7.87
N ASP A 80 9.70 -4.80 8.16
CA ASP A 80 9.76 -5.87 7.16
C ASP A 80 8.37 -6.23 6.63
N SER A 81 8.33 -6.95 5.50
CA SER A 81 7.11 -7.54 4.92
C SER A 81 6.32 -8.37 5.94
N ASN A 82 5.03 -8.61 5.68
CA ASN A 82 4.14 -9.46 6.47
C ASN A 82 3.93 -9.03 7.95
N LYS A 83 4.39 -7.84 8.36
CA LYS A 83 4.07 -7.30 9.69
C LYS A 83 2.61 -6.83 9.71
N THR A 84 1.94 -7.11 10.83
CA THR A 84 0.53 -6.72 11.07
C THR A 84 0.37 -5.92 12.36
N SER A 85 1.47 -5.60 13.04
CA SER A 85 1.47 -4.78 14.25
C SER A 85 2.81 -4.06 14.49
N TYR A 86 2.75 -2.97 15.27
CA TYR A 86 3.91 -2.21 15.71
C TYR A 86 3.64 -1.52 17.05
N ILE A 87 4.63 -1.53 17.95
CA ILE A 87 4.58 -0.75 19.19
C ILE A 87 5.28 0.58 18.96
N LEU A 88 4.48 1.64 18.87
CA LEU A 88 4.96 3.00 18.79
C LEU A 88 5.21 3.54 20.20
N LYS A 89 6.47 3.90 20.47
CA LYS A 89 6.86 4.55 21.74
C LYS A 89 7.07 6.04 21.50
N GLY A 90 6.60 6.85 22.43
CA GLY A 90 6.70 8.31 22.37
C GLY A 90 6.28 8.96 23.67
N ASN A 91 6.18 10.27 23.69
CA ASN A 91 5.49 10.98 24.78
C ASN A 91 4.11 11.38 24.23
N PHE A 92 3.06 10.72 24.68
CA PHE A 92 1.67 10.93 24.23
C PHE A 92 0.78 11.52 25.32
N SER A 93 1.30 11.73 26.53
CA SER A 93 0.61 12.47 27.58
C SER A 93 0.42 13.93 27.16
N LEU A 94 -0.82 14.39 27.29
CA LEU A 94 -1.23 15.79 27.21
C LEU A 94 -0.59 16.63 28.31
#